data_AF-A0A359FTZ0-F1
#
_entry.id   AF-A0A359FTZ0-F1
#
_cell.length_a   1.000
_cell.length_b   1.000
_cell.length_c   1.000
_cell.angle_alpha   90.00
_cell.angle_beta   90.00
_cell.angle_gamma   90.00
#
_symmetry.space_group_name_H-M   'P 1'
#
loop_
_entity.id
_entity.type
_entity.pdbx_description
1 polymer ?
#
loop_
_entity_poly.entity_id
_entity_poly.type
_entity_poly.pdbx_seq_one_letter_code
_entity_poly.pdbx_strand_id
1 'polypeptide(L)'
;MFEKLSHLALQHYWWLIISVLGAALVLLMFVQGGQTLFASLSKNKDERTMLINILGRKWEFTFTTLVTFGGAFFAAFPLFYSTSFGGAYWAWMILLF
;
A
#
# COMPACT_ATOMS: atom_id res chain seq x y z
N MET A 1 27.12 0.37 13.03
CA MET A 1 27.04 0.48 11.55
C MET A 1 26.33 1.76 11.13
N PHE A 2 25.10 2.02 11.62
CA PHE A 2 24.33 3.22 11.26
C PHE A 2 24.83 4.54 11.90
N GLU A 3 25.49 4.48 13.05
CA GLU A 3 26.01 5.66 13.78
C GLU A 3 27.09 6.45 13.01
N LYS A 4 27.70 5.85 11.99
CA LYS A 4 28.71 6.50 11.14
C LYS A 4 28.12 7.14 9.87
N LEU A 5 26.84 6.93 9.60
CA LEU A 5 26.19 7.47 8.41
C LEU A 5 25.86 8.95 8.60
N SER A 6 26.05 9.74 7.55
CA SER A 6 25.58 11.13 7.55
C SER A 6 24.05 11.17 7.55
N HIS A 7 23.48 12.28 8.01
CA HIS A 7 22.03 12.48 7.97
C HIS A 7 21.45 12.30 6.56
N LEU A 8 22.13 12.83 5.54
CA LEU A 8 21.72 12.66 4.14
C LEU A 8 21.71 11.18 3.71
N ALA A 9 22.71 10.39 4.14
CA ALA A 9 22.75 8.97 3.85
C ALA A 9 21.59 8.21 4.52
N LEU A 10 21.21 8.58 5.75
CA LEU A 10 20.04 8.02 6.44
C LEU A 10 18.73 8.38 5.73
N GLN A 11 18.61 9.62 5.21
CA GLN A 11 17.45 10.01 4.40
C GLN A 11 17.34 9.17 3.13
N HIS A 12 18.43 9.00 2.38
CA HIS A 12 18.43 8.14 1.19
C HIS A 12 18.10 6.68 1.51
N TYR A 13 18.63 6.15 2.62
CA TYR A 13 18.33 4.79 3.07
C TYR A 13 16.83 4.60 3.33
N TRP A 14 16.20 5.50 4.08
CA TRP A 14 14.76 5.46 4.32
C TRP A 14 13.94 5.66 3.05
N TRP A 15 14.41 6.54 2.15
CA TRP A 15 13.76 6.74 0.86
C TRP A 15 13.74 5.47 0.02
N LEU A 16 14.83 4.69 0.05
CA LEU A 16 14.89 3.38 -0.62
C LEU A 16 13.89 2.39 -0.02
N ILE A 17 13.80 2.28 1.31
CA ILE A 17 12.81 1.42 1.98
C ILE A 17 11.39 1.79 1.56
N ILE A 18 11.05 3.08 1.64
CA ILE A 18 9.72 3.58 1.28
C ILE A 18 9.41 3.33 -0.20
N SER A 19 10.40 3.50 -1.08
CA SER A 19 10.24 3.22 -2.52
C SER A 19 9.97 1.73 -2.78
N VAL A 20 10.66 0.84 -2.06
CA VAL A 20 10.42 -0.62 -2.14
C VAL A 20 9.03 -0.97 -1.61
N LEU A 21 8.60 -0.39 -0.49
CA LEU A 21 7.25 -0.58 0.05
C LEU A 21 6.18 -0.05 -0.93
N GLY A 22 6.42 1.10 -1.56
CA GLY A 22 5.54 1.67 -2.57
C GLY A 22 5.46 0.81 -3.82
N ALA A 23 6.58 0.29 -4.30
CA ALA A 23 6.62 -0.65 -5.42
C ALA A 23 5.86 -1.96 -5.10
N ALA A 24 6.05 -2.50 -3.90
CA ALA A 24 5.32 -3.68 -3.43
C ALA A 24 3.81 -3.40 -3.29
N LEU A 25 3.42 -2.21 -2.81
CA LEU A 25 2.03 -1.80 -2.75
C LEU A 25 1.41 -1.76 -4.15
N VAL A 26 2.06 -1.07 -5.10
CA VAL A 26 1.58 -0.98 -6.50
C VAL A 26 1.48 -2.37 -7.13
N LEU A 27 2.46 -3.25 -6.89
CA LEU A 27 2.41 -4.64 -7.32
C LEU A 27 1.16 -5.32 -6.77
N LEU A 28 0.87 -5.18 -5.47
CA LEU A 28 -0.23 -5.85 -4.77
C LEU A 28 -1.63 -5.28 -5.11
N MET A 29 -1.72 -4.05 -5.63
CA MET A 29 -3.00 -3.44 -6.04
C MET A 29 -3.76 -4.24 -7.11
N PHE A 30 -3.12 -5.22 -7.76
CA PHE A 30 -3.80 -6.18 -8.62
C PHE A 30 -4.88 -6.98 -7.88
N VAL A 31 -4.78 -7.14 -6.55
CA VAL A 31 -5.76 -7.87 -5.75
C VAL A 31 -7.08 -7.10 -5.70
N GLN A 32 -7.05 -5.82 -5.33
CA GLN A 32 -8.22 -4.95 -5.29
C GLN A 32 -8.74 -4.69 -6.72
N GLY A 33 -7.83 -4.44 -7.68
CA GLY A 33 -8.19 -4.32 -9.09
C GLY A 33 -8.92 -5.56 -9.62
N GLY A 34 -8.42 -6.76 -9.30
CA GLY A 34 -9.04 -8.03 -9.68
C GLY A 34 -10.43 -8.23 -9.07
N GLN A 35 -10.66 -7.77 -7.84
CA GLN A 35 -11.98 -7.81 -7.20
C GLN A 35 -13.02 -6.98 -7.96
N THR A 36 -12.63 -5.83 -8.54
CA THR A 36 -13.54 -5.00 -9.35
C THR A 36 -14.02 -5.71 -10.62
N LEU A 37 -13.28 -6.72 -11.09
CA LEU A 37 -13.56 -7.48 -12.31
C LEU A 37 -14.39 -8.74 -12.06
N PHE A 38 -14.80 -9.04 -10.81
CA PHE A 38 -15.57 -10.26 -10.52
C PHE A 38 -16.88 -10.35 -11.32
N ALA A 39 -17.57 -9.22 -11.51
CA ALA A 39 -18.82 -9.20 -12.26
C ALA A 39 -18.62 -9.40 -13.78
N SER A 40 -17.45 -9.08 -14.32
CA SER A 40 -17.14 -9.22 -15.75
C SER A 40 -16.44 -10.53 -16.10
N LEU A 41 -15.62 -11.09 -15.20
CA LEU A 41 -14.84 -12.30 -15.42
C LEU A 41 -15.59 -13.60 -15.11
N SER A 42 -16.51 -13.59 -14.13
CA SER A 42 -17.24 -14.82 -13.73
C SER A 42 -18.57 -14.95 -14.46
N LYS A 43 -18.78 -16.10 -15.12
CA LYS A 43 -20.04 -16.42 -15.83
C LYS A 43 -21.01 -17.22 -14.98
N ASN A 44 -20.49 -17.93 -13.98
CA ASN A 44 -21.27 -18.78 -13.07
C ASN A 44 -20.78 -18.66 -11.62
N LYS A 45 -21.55 -19.23 -10.69
CA LYS A 45 -21.27 -19.16 -9.25
C LYS A 45 -19.96 -19.85 -8.85
N ASP A 46 -19.57 -20.90 -9.57
CA ASP A 46 -18.37 -21.68 -9.26
C ASP A 46 -17.11 -20.90 -9.64
N GLU A 47 -17.08 -20.28 -10.82
CA GLU A 47 -16.02 -19.36 -11.24
C GLU A 47 -15.87 -18.18 -10.29
N ARG A 48 -16.99 -17.59 -9.85
CA ARG A 48 -16.97 -16.49 -8.87
C ARG A 48 -16.36 -16.93 -7.54
N THR A 49 -16.74 -18.12 -7.07
CA THR A 49 -16.21 -18.69 -5.82
C THR A 49 -14.72 -19.00 -5.95
N MET A 50 -14.28 -19.51 -7.09
CA MET A 50 -12.86 -19.75 -7.38
C MET A 50 -12.06 -18.45 -7.36
N LEU A 51 -12.53 -17.39 -8.02
CA LEU A 51 -11.87 -16.08 -8.03
C LEU A 51 -11.76 -15.47 -6.63
N ILE A 52 -12.82 -15.55 -5.82
CA ILE A 52 -12.82 -15.10 -4.42
C ILE A 52 -11.78 -15.87 -3.61
N ASN A 53 -11.73 -17.20 -3.74
CA ASN A 53 -10.78 -18.03 -2.99
C ASN A 53 -9.31 -17.78 -3.38
N ILE A 54 -9.08 -17.43 -4.64
CA ILE A 54 -7.74 -17.07 -5.15
C ILE A 54 -7.33 -15.70 -4.60
N LEU A 55 -8.17 -14.66 -4.70
CA LEU A 55 -7.76 -13.31 -4.31
C LEU A 55 -7.91 -13.02 -2.81
N GLY A 56 -8.91 -13.60 -2.15
CA GLY A 56 -9.25 -13.30 -0.75
C GLY A 56 -8.08 -13.49 0.20
N ARG A 57 -7.30 -14.57 0.05
CA ARG A 57 -6.11 -14.84 0.88
C ARG A 57 -4.98 -13.81 0.73
N LYS A 58 -4.96 -13.01 -0.35
CA LYS A 58 -3.91 -12.01 -0.61
C LYS A 58 -4.35 -10.58 -0.30
N TRP A 59 -5.62 -10.39 0.04
CA TRP A 59 -6.20 -9.08 0.31
C TRP A 59 -5.49 -8.38 1.47
N GLU A 60 -5.24 -9.11 2.56
CA GLU A 60 -4.59 -8.60 3.78
C GLU A 60 -3.18 -8.05 3.51
N PHE A 61 -2.44 -8.63 2.56
CA PHE A 61 -1.09 -8.18 2.23
C PHE A 61 -1.08 -6.77 1.65
N THR A 62 -2.07 -6.42 0.84
CA THR A 62 -2.12 -5.08 0.23
C THR A 62 -2.36 -4.01 1.30
N PHE A 63 -3.34 -4.22 2.19
CA PHE A 63 -3.66 -3.26 3.26
C PHE A 63 -2.55 -3.17 4.30
N THR A 64 -1.95 -4.29 4.68
CA THR A 64 -0.77 -4.30 5.58
C THR A 64 0.38 -3.50 4.96
N THR A 65 0.61 -3.66 3.65
CA THR A 65 1.65 -2.91 2.93
C THR A 65 1.31 -1.41 2.86
N LEU A 66 0.05 -1.05 2.61
CA LEU A 66 -0.41 0.34 2.61
C LEU A 66 -0.19 1.03 3.97
N VAL A 67 -0.60 0.37 5.06
CA VAL A 67 -0.42 0.89 6.42
C VAL A 67 1.05 1.00 6.76
N THR A 68 1.86 -0.01 6.41
CA THR A 68 3.32 0.00 6.64
C THR A 68 4.00 1.11 5.85
N PHE A 69 3.60 1.33 4.59
CA PHE A 69 4.08 2.43 3.75
C PHE A 69 3.78 3.79 4.39
N GLY A 70 2.54 4.02 4.84
CA GLY A 70 2.16 5.23 5.57
C GLY A 70 2.95 5.40 6.88
N GLY A 71 3.08 4.33 7.66
CA GLY A 71 3.84 4.32 8.91
C GLY A 71 5.34 4.60 8.72
N ALA A 72 5.94 4.11 7.63
CA ALA A 72 7.33 4.41 7.28
C ALA A 72 7.54 5.90 6.99
N PHE A 73 6.60 6.54 6.28
CA PHE A 73 6.60 7.99 6.10
C PHE A 73 6.43 8.75 7.41
N PHE A 74 5.51 8.31 8.27
CA PHE A 74 5.32 8.92 9.59
C PHE A 74 6.60 8.87 10.43
N ALA A 75 7.30 7.74 10.42
CA ALA A 75 8.54 7.54 11.20
C ALA A 75 9.74 8.30 10.61
N ALA A 76 9.93 8.25 9.29
CA ALA A 76 11.15 8.76 8.64
C ALA A 76 11.04 10.21 8.14
N PHE A 77 9.84 10.63 7.70
CA PHE A 77 9.60 11.96 7.11
C PHE A 77 8.30 12.59 7.65
N PRO A 78 8.25 12.99 8.93
CA PRO A 78 7.00 13.39 9.59
C PRO A 78 6.29 14.59 8.93
N LEU A 79 7.05 15.57 8.42
CA LEU A 79 6.49 16.74 7.73
C LEU A 79 5.86 16.37 6.38
N PHE A 80 6.43 15.39 5.67
CA PHE A 80 5.84 14.88 4.43
C PHE A 80 4.53 14.15 4.73
N TYR A 81 4.53 13.31 5.78
CA TYR A 81 3.35 12.60 6.24
C TYR A 81 2.23 13.58 6.62
N SER A 82 2.50 14.57 7.48
CA SER A 82 1.48 15.51 7.95
C SER A 82 0.90 16.36 6.82
N THR A 83 1.75 16.81 5.89
CA THR A 83 1.32 17.61 4.73
C THR A 83 0.46 16.78 3.77
N SER A 84 0.83 15.51 3.54
CA SER A 84 0.09 14.62 2.63
C SER A 84 -1.28 14.23 3.19
N PHE A 85 -1.34 13.82 4.46
CA PHE A 85 -2.60 13.41 5.10
C PHE A 85 -3.51 14.60 5.45
N GLY A 86 -2.93 15.72 5.86
CA GLY A 86 -3.68 16.95 6.13
C GLY A 86 -4.16 17.65 4.86
N GLY A 87 -3.29 17.78 3.85
CA GLY A 87 -3.62 18.46 2.60
C GLY A 87 -4.62 17.71 1.72
N ALA A 88 -4.54 16.37 1.69
CA ALA A 88 -5.46 15.52 0.94
C ALA A 88 -6.51 14.84 1.84
N TYR A 89 -6.93 15.52 2.93
CA TYR A 89 -7.83 14.96 3.95
C TYR A 89 -9.03 14.20 3.35
N TRP A 90 -9.78 14.85 2.46
CA TRP A 90 -10.98 14.24 1.87
C TRP A 90 -10.69 13.02 0.99
N ALA A 91 -9.56 13.00 0.29
CA ALA A 91 -9.17 11.84 -0.51
C ALA A 91 -8.89 10.62 0.39
N TRP A 92 -8.24 10.83 1.53
CA TRP A 92 -8.00 9.77 2.51
C TRP A 92 -9.30 9.30 3.19
N MET A 93 -10.24 10.21 3.47
CA MET A 93 -11.53 9.80 4.02
C MET A 93 -12.31 8.92 3.05
N ILE A 94 -12.29 9.22 1.74
CA ILE A 94 -12.90 8.35 0.72
C ILE A 94 -12.22 6.99 0.65
N LEU A 95 -10.89 6.94 0.80
CA LEU A 95 -10.17 5.67 0.79
C LEU A 95 -10.46 4.81 2.03
N LEU A 96 -10.73 5.46 3.17
CA LEU A 96 -10.96 4.79 4.46
C LEU A 96 -12.35 4.13 4.56
N PHE A 97 -13.37 4.65 3.88
CA PHE A 97 -14.76 4.19 3.94
C PHE A 97 -15.17 3.40 2.70
#